data_AF-A0A0C2NH02-F1
#
_entry.id   AF-A0A0C2NH02-F1
#
_cell.length_a   1.000
_cell.length_b   1.000
_cell.length_c   1.000
_cell.angle_alpha   90.00
_cell.angle_beta   90.00
_cell.angle_gamma   90.00
#
_symmetry.space_group_name_H-M   'P 1'
#
loop_
_entity.id
_entity.type
_entity.pdbx_description
1 polymer ?
#
loop_
_entity_poly.entity_id
_entity_poly.type
_entity_poly.pdbx_seq_one_letter_code
_entity_poly.pdbx_strand_id
1 'polypeptide(L)'
;MNEACALDKRIADFLNRVNSFLSDESSLANSFSMAEQELKNTYVSTHEEVHSAICGLALIYLDNIDTPKAMNLIKTLISSTYSYIASRNNENLHKYLLTSISEYLIRILGIFGAIYGDSVKSNSDKLAFDIAQESAKFRSKIRILGIDIKNHELLSLCDEFRDVNMFNLGVKIEDREKSSTVIISTKEELEKERETNRLLAEKQKLLKEEKMRKREEDAEKKLREMVPPNELFLKETDKYSKFDEHGFPILDAEGNPISKSALKKIKKILERHTALYEKHCPGKCD
;
A
#
# COMPACT_ATOMS: atom_id res chain seq x y z
N MET A 1 9.68 -17.53 -11.50
CA MET A 1 9.66 -17.92 -10.07
C MET A 1 8.88 -16.89 -9.23
N ASN A 2 9.31 -15.62 -9.17
CA ASN A 2 8.63 -14.60 -8.34
C ASN A 2 7.16 -14.34 -8.70
N GLU A 3 6.80 -14.30 -9.98
CA GLU A 3 5.41 -14.03 -10.39
C GLU A 3 4.45 -15.18 -10.06
N ALA A 4 4.92 -16.43 -10.20
CA ALA A 4 4.13 -17.62 -9.87
C ALA A 4 3.87 -17.71 -8.36
N CYS A 5 4.90 -17.47 -7.52
CA CYS A 5 4.74 -17.44 -6.07
C CYS A 5 3.82 -16.30 -5.61
N ALA A 6 3.90 -15.14 -6.27
CA ALA A 6 3.01 -14.01 -5.97
C ALA A 6 1.55 -14.31 -6.35
N LEU A 7 1.32 -15.01 -7.46
CA LEU A 7 -0.02 -15.46 -7.86
C LEU A 7 -0.58 -16.50 -6.89
N ASP A 8 0.23 -17.47 -6.49
CA ASP A 8 -0.12 -18.51 -5.53
C ASP A 8 -0.56 -17.90 -4.18
N LYS A 9 0.25 -16.98 -3.63
CA LYS A 9 -0.11 -16.23 -2.41
C LYS A 9 -1.41 -15.46 -2.59
N ARG A 10 -1.59 -14.80 -3.73
CA ARG A 10 -2.81 -14.02 -4.02
C ARG A 10 -4.07 -14.90 -4.07
N ILE A 11 -3.96 -16.12 -4.61
CA ILE A 11 -5.06 -17.10 -4.65
C ILE A 11 -5.36 -17.60 -3.24
N ALA A 12 -4.33 -17.96 -2.46
CA ALA A 12 -4.48 -18.42 -1.08
C ALA A 12 -5.15 -17.36 -0.20
N ASP A 13 -4.68 -16.11 -0.26
CA ASP A 13 -5.25 -14.98 0.47
C ASP A 13 -6.71 -14.72 0.07
N PHE A 14 -7.02 -14.85 -1.22
CA PHE A 14 -8.39 -14.71 -1.72
C PHE A 14 -9.33 -15.78 -1.14
N LEU A 15 -8.93 -17.06 -1.21
CA LEU A 15 -9.74 -18.16 -0.71
C LEU A 15 -9.95 -18.07 0.81
N ASN A 16 -8.90 -17.74 1.57
CA ASN A 16 -9.01 -17.50 3.01
C ASN A 16 -9.97 -16.35 3.33
N ARG A 17 -9.91 -15.25 2.56
CA ARG A 17 -10.81 -14.12 2.73
C ARG A 17 -12.26 -14.51 2.45
N VAL A 18 -12.53 -15.23 1.36
CA VAL A 18 -13.89 -15.69 1.04
C VAL A 18 -14.41 -16.62 2.14
N ASN A 19 -13.61 -17.59 2.60
CA ASN A 19 -13.99 -18.50 3.68
C ASN A 19 -14.32 -17.78 5.00
N SER A 20 -13.61 -16.69 5.32
CA SER A 20 -13.93 -15.87 6.50
C SER A 20 -15.34 -15.27 6.43
N PHE A 21 -15.77 -14.80 5.25
CA PHE A 21 -17.11 -14.25 5.06
C PHE A 21 -18.21 -15.32 5.02
N LEU A 22 -17.86 -16.54 4.63
CA LEU A 22 -18.79 -17.68 4.68
C LEU A 22 -19.01 -18.19 6.10
N SER A 23 -18.01 -18.07 6.97
CA SER A 23 -18.07 -18.50 8.38
C SER A 23 -18.93 -17.59 9.26
N ASP A 24 -19.12 -16.33 8.87
CA ASP A 24 -19.97 -15.39 9.60
C ASP A 24 -21.45 -15.73 9.31
N GLU A 25 -22.26 -16.06 10.32
CA GLU A 25 -23.71 -16.38 10.20
C GLU A 25 -24.60 -15.18 9.79
N SER A 26 -24.05 -14.09 9.24
CA SER A 26 -24.85 -12.92 8.88
C SER A 26 -25.72 -13.16 7.64
N SER A 27 -26.90 -12.53 7.65
CA SER A 27 -28.08 -12.76 6.81
C SER A 27 -27.83 -13.02 5.32
N LEU A 28 -28.61 -13.94 4.75
CA LEU A 28 -28.71 -14.20 3.31
C LEU A 28 -29.28 -12.95 2.61
N ALA A 29 -28.42 -12.20 1.92
CA ALA A 29 -28.87 -11.17 1.00
C ALA A 29 -29.53 -11.84 -0.21
N ASN A 30 -30.87 -11.87 -0.24
CA ASN A 30 -31.65 -12.57 -1.27
C ASN A 30 -31.96 -11.72 -2.52
N SER A 31 -31.56 -10.46 -2.57
CA SER A 31 -31.85 -9.57 -3.71
C SER A 31 -30.62 -9.31 -4.57
N PHE A 32 -30.63 -9.84 -5.79
CA PHE A 32 -29.61 -9.55 -6.81
C PHE A 32 -29.63 -8.07 -7.21
N SER A 33 -28.62 -7.34 -6.77
CA SER A 33 -28.39 -5.95 -7.14
C SER A 33 -27.53 -5.85 -8.41
N MET A 34 -27.46 -4.67 -9.03
CA MET A 34 -26.69 -4.47 -10.28
C MET A 34 -25.22 -4.90 -10.18
N ALA A 35 -24.58 -4.66 -9.02
CA ALA A 35 -23.20 -5.08 -8.78
C ALA A 35 -23.03 -6.62 -8.72
N GLU A 36 -24.05 -7.36 -8.26
CA GLU A 36 -24.03 -8.83 -8.26
C GLU A 36 -24.28 -9.41 -9.65
N GLN A 37 -25.10 -8.74 -10.45
CA GLN A 37 -25.31 -9.12 -11.84
C GLN A 37 -24.03 -8.90 -12.66
N GLU A 38 -23.33 -7.78 -12.46
CA GLU A 38 -22.04 -7.52 -13.11
C GLU A 38 -20.98 -8.56 -12.72
N LEU A 39 -20.86 -8.88 -11.43
CA LEU A 39 -19.94 -9.92 -10.97
C LEU A 39 -20.33 -11.30 -11.51
N LYS A 40 -21.63 -11.64 -11.54
CA LYS A 40 -22.12 -12.89 -12.11
C LYS A 40 -21.80 -12.99 -13.60
N ASN A 41 -22.04 -11.93 -14.37
CA ASN A 41 -21.73 -11.90 -15.80
C ASN A 41 -20.22 -12.07 -16.03
N THR A 42 -19.40 -11.37 -15.24
CA THR A 42 -17.94 -11.54 -15.26
C THR A 42 -17.53 -12.98 -14.96
N TYR A 43 -18.14 -13.60 -13.95
CA TYR A 43 -17.89 -14.99 -13.59
C TYR A 43 -18.26 -15.97 -14.71
N VAL A 44 -19.45 -15.82 -15.33
CA VAL A 44 -19.88 -16.69 -16.43
C VAL A 44 -18.97 -16.53 -17.65
N SER A 45 -18.65 -15.31 -18.06
CA SER A 45 -17.72 -15.06 -19.18
C SER A 45 -16.33 -15.63 -18.89
N THR A 46 -15.81 -15.45 -17.67
CA THR A 46 -14.52 -16.05 -17.28
C THR A 46 -14.59 -17.58 -17.35
N HIS A 47 -15.67 -18.18 -16.84
CA HIS A 47 -15.85 -19.63 -16.87
C HIS A 47 -15.86 -20.18 -18.30
N GLU A 48 -16.60 -19.54 -19.21
CA GLU A 48 -16.67 -19.91 -20.63
C GLU A 48 -15.33 -19.73 -21.34
N GLU A 49 -14.64 -18.61 -21.11
CA GLU A 49 -13.36 -18.31 -21.75
C GLU A 49 -12.23 -19.21 -21.25
N VAL A 50 -12.21 -19.53 -19.96
CA VAL A 50 -11.25 -20.48 -19.38
C VAL A 50 -11.56 -21.89 -19.86
N HIS A 51 -12.84 -22.27 -19.92
CA HIS A 51 -13.24 -23.55 -20.52
C HIS A 51 -12.85 -23.61 -22.01
N SER A 52 -12.96 -22.51 -22.75
CA SER A 52 -12.47 -22.42 -24.14
C SER A 52 -10.94 -22.40 -24.22
N ALA A 53 -10.22 -21.86 -23.24
CA ALA A 53 -8.75 -21.89 -23.24
C ALA A 53 -8.19 -23.27 -22.88
N ILE A 54 -8.92 -24.06 -22.08
CA ILE A 54 -8.50 -25.40 -21.61
C ILE A 54 -9.08 -26.51 -22.50
N CYS A 55 -10.34 -26.38 -22.89
CA CYS A 55 -11.09 -27.36 -23.70
C CYS A 55 -11.29 -26.90 -25.15
N GLY A 56 -10.78 -25.74 -25.54
CA GLY A 56 -10.93 -25.19 -26.88
C GLY A 56 -10.45 -26.15 -27.95
N LEU A 57 -11.40 -26.61 -28.77
CA LEU A 57 -11.22 -27.27 -30.06
C LEU A 57 -10.20 -28.43 -30.10
N ALA A 58 -9.99 -29.09 -28.97
CA ALA A 58 -9.40 -30.42 -28.87
C ALA A 58 -10.43 -31.53 -29.16
N LEU A 59 -11.18 -31.38 -30.26
CA LEU A 59 -11.69 -32.59 -30.92
C LEU A 59 -10.90 -32.97 -32.16
N ILE A 60 -10.11 -32.08 -32.79
CA ILE A 60 -9.54 -32.47 -34.09
C ILE A 60 -8.08 -32.05 -34.38
N TYR A 61 -7.47 -30.91 -33.99
CA TYR A 61 -6.10 -30.64 -34.53
C TYR A 61 -5.03 -29.79 -33.80
N LEU A 62 -5.21 -29.17 -32.61
CA LEU A 62 -4.11 -28.39 -32.00
C LEU A 62 -3.96 -28.58 -30.48
N ASP A 63 -2.91 -29.29 -30.07
CA ASP A 63 -2.40 -29.43 -28.71
C ASP A 63 -1.77 -28.12 -28.20
N ASN A 64 -2.56 -27.12 -27.85
CA ASN A 64 -2.02 -25.96 -27.15
C ASN A 64 -2.97 -25.47 -26.05
N ILE A 65 -2.79 -26.02 -24.85
CA ILE A 65 -3.45 -25.52 -23.63
C ILE A 65 -2.93 -24.11 -23.38
N ASP A 66 -3.77 -23.09 -23.58
CA ASP A 66 -3.41 -21.69 -23.34
C ASP A 66 -3.48 -21.37 -21.83
N THR A 67 -2.52 -21.93 -21.10
CA THR A 67 -2.35 -21.73 -19.65
C THR A 67 -2.16 -20.25 -19.31
N PRO A 68 -1.35 -19.44 -20.02
CA PRO A 68 -1.21 -18.02 -19.73
C PRO A 68 -2.53 -17.24 -19.82
N LYS A 69 -3.36 -17.50 -20.83
CA LYS A 69 -4.68 -16.87 -20.96
C LYS A 69 -5.60 -17.28 -19.83
N ALA A 70 -5.67 -18.58 -19.51
CA ALA A 70 -6.48 -19.08 -18.40
C ALA A 70 -6.07 -18.43 -17.06
N MET A 71 -4.76 -18.31 -16.79
CA MET A 71 -4.26 -17.68 -15.57
C MET A 71 -4.58 -16.19 -15.51
N ASN A 72 -4.51 -15.46 -16.63
CA ASN A 72 -4.87 -14.04 -16.66
C ASN A 72 -6.37 -13.82 -16.43
N LEU A 73 -7.23 -14.68 -16.97
CA LEU A 73 -8.67 -14.65 -16.73
C LEU A 73 -8.99 -14.90 -15.26
N ILE A 74 -8.33 -15.87 -14.62
CA ILE A 74 -8.43 -16.11 -13.17
C ILE A 74 -7.99 -14.88 -12.35
N LYS A 75 -6.86 -14.25 -12.72
CA LYS A 75 -6.39 -13.01 -12.07
C LYS A 75 -7.42 -11.88 -12.17
N THR A 76 -8.07 -11.74 -13.33
CA THR A 76 -9.13 -10.74 -13.56
C THR A 76 -10.35 -11.04 -12.70
N LEU A 77 -10.81 -12.30 -12.65
CA LEU A 77 -11.96 -12.71 -11.81
C LEU A 77 -11.71 -12.44 -10.32
N ILE A 78 -10.52 -12.77 -9.81
CA ILE A 78 -10.12 -12.46 -8.43
C ILE A 78 -10.18 -10.94 -8.20
N SER A 79 -9.68 -10.15 -9.14
CA SER A 79 -9.68 -8.67 -9.05
C SER A 79 -11.11 -8.11 -9.03
N SER A 80 -11.98 -8.56 -9.92
CA SER A 80 -13.39 -8.14 -9.98
C SER A 80 -14.15 -8.52 -8.71
N THR A 81 -13.85 -9.70 -8.14
CA THR A 81 -14.44 -10.12 -6.87
C THR A 81 -13.98 -9.24 -5.71
N TYR A 82 -12.70 -8.86 -5.66
CA TYR A 82 -12.21 -7.90 -4.67
C TYR A 82 -12.88 -6.53 -4.81
N SER A 83 -13.05 -6.03 -6.04
CA SER A 83 -13.77 -4.78 -6.30
C SER A 83 -15.22 -4.86 -5.83
N TYR A 84 -15.92 -5.97 -6.06
CA TYR A 84 -17.27 -6.20 -5.54
C TYR A 84 -17.31 -6.17 -4.01
N ILE A 85 -16.40 -6.89 -3.34
CA ILE A 85 -16.31 -6.92 -1.87
C ILE A 85 -16.06 -5.51 -1.31
N ALA A 86 -15.18 -4.74 -1.95
CA ALA A 86 -14.89 -3.36 -1.57
C ALA A 86 -16.10 -2.43 -1.75
N SER A 87 -16.79 -2.52 -2.89
CA SER A 87 -18.00 -1.71 -3.20
C SER A 87 -19.16 -1.97 -2.22
N ARG A 88 -19.15 -3.10 -1.52
CA ARG A 88 -20.13 -3.48 -0.51
C ARG A 88 -19.73 -3.14 0.92
N ASN A 89 -18.63 -2.43 1.14
CA ASN A 89 -18.07 -2.15 2.47
C ASN A 89 -17.87 -3.42 3.33
N ASN A 90 -17.67 -4.59 2.69
CA ASN A 90 -17.64 -5.91 3.34
C ASN A 90 -18.94 -6.31 4.08
N GLU A 91 -20.08 -5.66 3.79
CA GLU A 91 -21.39 -5.95 4.37
C GLU A 91 -22.39 -6.44 3.31
N ASN A 92 -23.34 -7.30 3.70
CA ASN A 92 -24.40 -7.81 2.82
C ASN A 92 -23.86 -8.45 1.51
N LEU A 93 -22.80 -9.25 1.61
CA LEU A 93 -22.22 -9.96 0.48
C LEU A 93 -23.12 -11.14 0.06
N HIS A 94 -23.28 -11.33 -1.25
CA HIS A 94 -24.04 -12.48 -1.77
C HIS A 94 -23.22 -13.78 -1.64
N LYS A 95 -23.36 -14.46 -0.50
CA LYS A 95 -22.55 -15.64 -0.12
C LYS A 95 -22.52 -16.73 -1.19
N TYR A 96 -23.67 -17.08 -1.76
CA TYR A 96 -23.75 -18.13 -2.79
C TYR A 96 -22.89 -17.83 -4.02
N LEU A 97 -22.77 -16.56 -4.41
CA LEU A 97 -21.95 -16.15 -5.56
C LEU A 97 -20.46 -16.30 -5.22
N LEU A 98 -20.06 -15.90 -4.01
CA LEU A 98 -18.69 -16.05 -3.53
C LEU A 98 -18.30 -17.53 -3.37
N THR A 99 -19.20 -18.36 -2.83
CA THR A 99 -19.02 -19.82 -2.74
C THR A 99 -18.81 -20.41 -4.12
N SER A 100 -19.69 -20.11 -5.08
CA SER A 100 -19.59 -20.61 -6.45
C SER A 100 -18.26 -20.23 -7.12
N ILE A 101 -17.82 -18.98 -6.95
CA ILE A 101 -16.53 -18.51 -7.47
C ILE A 101 -15.37 -19.27 -6.80
N SER A 102 -15.39 -19.44 -5.48
CA SER A 102 -14.34 -20.15 -4.75
C SER A 102 -14.24 -21.63 -5.13
N GLU A 103 -15.37 -22.34 -5.24
CA GLU A 103 -15.42 -23.75 -5.66
C GLU A 103 -14.91 -23.93 -7.08
N TYR A 104 -15.32 -23.03 -7.99
CA TYR A 104 -14.81 -23.02 -9.36
C TYR A 104 -13.28 -22.82 -9.40
N LEU A 105 -12.75 -21.87 -8.64
CA LEU A 105 -11.31 -21.62 -8.57
C LEU A 105 -10.54 -22.82 -8.03
N ILE A 106 -11.04 -23.44 -6.95
CA ILE A 106 -10.43 -24.67 -6.40
C ILE A 106 -10.41 -25.78 -7.44
N ARG A 107 -11.54 -26.00 -8.12
CA ARG A 107 -11.67 -27.05 -9.14
C ARG A 107 -10.75 -26.80 -10.33
N ILE A 108 -10.71 -25.58 -10.87
CA ILE A 108 -9.93 -25.28 -12.07
C ILE A 108 -8.43 -25.32 -11.79
N LEU A 109 -8.01 -24.82 -10.62
CA LEU A 109 -6.61 -24.88 -10.19
C LEU A 109 -6.18 -26.31 -9.87
N GLY A 110 -7.09 -27.15 -9.36
CA GLY A 110 -6.88 -28.58 -9.19
C GLY A 110 -6.56 -29.30 -10.50
N ILE A 111 -7.14 -28.88 -11.63
CA ILE A 111 -6.80 -29.42 -12.97
C ILE A 111 -5.34 -29.10 -13.34
N PHE A 112 -4.85 -27.92 -12.95
CA PHE A 112 -3.44 -27.54 -13.11
C PHE A 112 -2.51 -28.15 -12.05
N GLY A 113 -3.04 -29.02 -11.17
CA GLY A 113 -2.27 -29.67 -10.10
C GLY A 113 -2.01 -28.79 -8.88
N ALA A 114 -2.63 -27.60 -8.81
CA ALA A 114 -2.51 -26.70 -7.67
C ALA A 114 -3.70 -26.91 -6.72
N ILE A 115 -3.42 -27.46 -5.55
CA ILE A 115 -4.44 -27.89 -4.60
C ILE A 115 -4.64 -26.81 -3.54
N TYR A 116 -5.85 -26.27 -3.48
CA TYR A 116 -6.25 -25.27 -2.49
C TYR A 116 -7.47 -25.74 -1.73
N GLY A 117 -7.39 -25.77 -0.39
CA GLY A 117 -8.49 -26.23 0.46
C GLY A 117 -8.62 -27.75 0.56
N ASP A 118 -9.03 -28.19 1.75
CA ASP A 118 -9.46 -29.52 2.22
C ASP A 118 -8.77 -30.84 1.84
N SER A 119 -8.12 -31.00 0.69
CA SER A 119 -7.52 -32.30 0.31
C SER A 119 -6.05 -32.47 0.77
N VAL A 120 -5.44 -31.44 1.37
CA VAL A 120 -4.06 -31.51 1.91
C VAL A 120 -3.98 -31.11 3.39
N LYS A 121 -5.05 -30.60 4.00
CA LYS A 121 -5.06 -30.29 5.44
C LYS A 121 -5.42 -31.56 6.20
N SER A 122 -4.45 -32.10 6.93
CA SER A 122 -4.70 -33.17 7.90
C SER A 122 -5.83 -32.73 8.84
N ASN A 123 -6.63 -33.65 9.39
CA ASN A 123 -7.66 -33.31 10.39
C ASN A 123 -7.09 -32.47 11.55
N SER A 124 -5.78 -32.58 11.83
CA SER A 124 -5.05 -31.74 12.77
C SER A 124 -5.06 -30.25 12.40
N ASP A 125 -4.98 -29.93 11.11
CA ASP A 125 -4.82 -28.55 10.62
C ASP A 125 -6.17 -27.84 10.57
N LYS A 126 -7.25 -28.58 10.33
CA LYS A 126 -8.62 -28.09 10.51
C LYS A 126 -8.88 -27.76 11.97
N LEU A 127 -8.57 -28.68 12.88
CA LEU A 127 -8.72 -28.45 14.31
C LEU A 127 -7.88 -27.24 14.79
N ALA A 128 -6.64 -27.11 14.30
CA ALA A 128 -5.80 -25.96 14.58
C ALA A 128 -6.41 -24.64 14.06
N PHE A 129 -7.03 -24.66 12.88
CA PHE A 129 -7.74 -23.51 12.31
C PHE A 129 -8.96 -23.12 13.15
N ASP A 130 -9.79 -24.08 13.54
CA ASP A 130 -10.99 -23.83 14.33
C ASP A 130 -10.62 -23.29 15.72
N ILE A 131 -9.59 -23.86 16.37
CA ILE A 131 -9.08 -23.37 17.65
C ILE A 131 -8.55 -21.95 17.51
N ALA A 132 -7.79 -21.66 16.45
CA ALA A 132 -7.26 -20.33 16.20
C ALA A 132 -8.39 -19.31 15.95
N GLN A 133 -9.44 -19.72 15.23
CA GLN A 133 -10.62 -18.89 14.97
C GLN A 133 -11.38 -18.56 16.26
N GLU A 134 -11.64 -19.55 17.11
CA GLU A 134 -12.30 -19.32 18.39
C GLU A 134 -11.43 -18.50 19.35
N SER A 135 -10.12 -18.70 19.33
CA SER A 135 -9.16 -17.88 20.09
C SER A 135 -9.18 -16.41 19.65
N ALA A 136 -9.29 -16.15 18.35
CA ALA A 136 -9.40 -14.79 17.82
C ALA A 136 -10.72 -14.12 18.23
N LYS A 137 -11.86 -14.85 18.18
CA LYS A 137 -13.16 -14.36 18.66
C LYS A 137 -13.14 -14.04 20.15
N PHE A 138 -12.54 -14.91 20.97
CA PHE A 138 -12.37 -14.71 22.41
C PHE A 138 -11.55 -13.45 22.71
N ARG A 139 -10.39 -13.30 22.06
CA ARG A 139 -9.52 -12.12 22.20
C ARG A 139 -10.26 -10.83 21.84
N SER A 140 -11.04 -10.82 20.77
CA SER A 140 -11.78 -9.63 20.34
C SER A 140 -12.85 -9.21 21.34
N LYS A 141 -13.54 -10.17 21.99
CA LYS A 141 -14.45 -9.87 23.10
C LYS A 141 -13.71 -9.25 24.30
N ILE A 142 -12.55 -9.79 24.67
CA ILE A 142 -11.72 -9.24 25.75
C ILE A 142 -11.22 -7.82 25.41
N ARG A 143 -10.79 -7.59 24.16
CA ARG A 143 -10.34 -6.28 23.71
C ARG A 143 -11.44 -5.23 23.84
N ILE A 144 -12.67 -5.55 23.45
CA ILE A 144 -13.84 -4.66 23.60
C ILE A 144 -14.05 -4.31 25.09
N LEU A 145 -14.00 -5.29 25.98
CA LEU A 145 -14.10 -5.07 27.43
C LEU A 145 -12.93 -4.24 27.97
N GLY A 146 -11.71 -4.46 27.49
CA GLY A 146 -10.53 -3.71 27.91
C GLY A 146 -10.55 -2.25 27.47
N ILE A 147 -11.14 -1.95 26.31
CA ILE A 147 -11.37 -0.57 25.84
C ILE A 147 -12.40 0.12 26.74
N ASP A 148 -13.50 -0.56 27.08
CA ASP A 148 -14.56 -0.01 27.93
C ASP A 148 -14.05 0.32 29.35
N ILE A 149 -13.27 -0.60 29.94
CA ILE A 149 -12.68 -0.45 31.28
C ILE A 149 -11.45 0.49 31.25
N LYS A 150 -10.93 0.84 30.06
CA LYS A 150 -9.66 1.57 29.85
C LYS A 150 -8.45 0.94 30.57
N ASN A 151 -8.42 -0.40 30.63
CA ASN A 151 -7.33 -1.12 31.26
C ASN A 151 -6.19 -1.37 30.25
N HIS A 152 -5.09 -0.63 30.40
CA HIS A 152 -3.92 -0.73 29.53
C HIS A 152 -3.19 -2.08 29.63
N GLU A 153 -3.20 -2.74 30.78
CA GLU A 153 -2.54 -4.05 30.96
C GLU A 153 -3.28 -5.15 30.19
N LEU A 154 -4.62 -5.14 30.23
CA LEU A 154 -5.44 -6.10 29.50
C LEU A 154 -5.27 -5.94 27.97
N LEU A 155 -5.16 -4.69 27.49
CA LEU A 155 -4.89 -4.41 26.08
C LEU A 155 -3.48 -4.85 25.68
N SER A 156 -2.47 -4.64 26.54
CA SER A 156 -1.11 -5.11 26.31
C SER A 156 -1.04 -6.63 26.21
N LEU A 157 -1.76 -7.36 27.08
CA LEU A 157 -1.85 -8.83 27.00
C LEU A 157 -2.54 -9.30 25.71
N CYS A 158 -3.58 -8.59 25.26
CA CYS A 158 -4.24 -8.87 23.98
C CYS A 158 -3.30 -8.66 22.77
N ASP A 159 -2.40 -7.67 22.85
CA ASP A 159 -1.43 -7.38 21.81
C ASP A 159 -0.26 -8.38 21.83
N GLU A 160 0.23 -8.78 23.02
CA GLU A 160 1.24 -9.85 23.17
C GLU A 160 0.74 -11.17 22.59
N PHE A 161 -0.50 -11.56 22.91
CA PHE A 161 -1.13 -12.76 22.38
C PHE A 161 -1.19 -12.76 20.84
N ARG A 162 -1.46 -11.60 20.23
CA ARG A 162 -1.54 -11.44 18.77
C ARG A 162 -0.17 -11.45 18.11
N ASP A 163 0.75 -10.61 18.61
CA ASP A 163 1.99 -10.27 17.91
C ASP A 163 3.15 -11.22 18.26
N VAL A 164 3.05 -11.95 19.38
CA VAL A 164 4.08 -12.86 19.86
C VAL A 164 3.58 -14.31 19.88
N ASN A 165 2.57 -14.63 20.69
CA ASN A 165 2.17 -16.03 20.90
C ASN A 165 1.60 -16.66 19.63
N MET A 166 0.62 -16.01 19.00
CA MET A 166 0.00 -16.51 17.77
C MET A 166 0.97 -16.48 16.59
N PHE A 167 1.76 -15.42 16.46
CA PHE A 167 2.78 -15.31 15.42
C PHE A 167 3.81 -16.45 15.50
N ASN A 168 4.29 -16.79 16.71
CA ASN A 168 5.23 -17.89 16.93
C ASN A 168 4.65 -19.26 16.55
N LEU A 169 3.32 -19.41 16.60
CA LEU A 169 2.59 -20.60 16.20
C LEU A 169 2.25 -20.64 14.69
N GLY A 170 2.67 -19.65 13.91
CA GLY A 170 2.33 -19.57 12.48
C GLY A 170 0.93 -18.99 12.22
N VAL A 171 0.31 -18.37 13.22
CA VAL A 171 -1.05 -17.85 13.12
C VAL A 171 -1.01 -16.32 13.12
N LYS A 172 -1.43 -15.71 12.01
CA LYS A 172 -1.60 -14.25 11.89
C LYS A 172 -3.07 -13.90 12.10
N ILE A 173 -3.35 -13.05 13.07
CA ILE A 173 -4.71 -12.55 13.33
C ILE A 173 -4.80 -11.11 12.79
N GLU A 174 -5.67 -10.90 11.81
CA GLU A 174 -5.99 -9.58 11.27
C GLU A 174 -7.31 -9.07 11.86
N ASP A 175 -7.23 -7.99 12.63
CA ASP A 175 -8.41 -7.33 13.21
C ASP A 175 -9.12 -6.48 12.15
N ARG A 176 -10.43 -6.69 11.98
CA ARG A 176 -11.31 -5.76 11.25
C ARG A 176 -12.32 -5.14 12.21
N GLU A 177 -13.01 -4.09 11.74
CA GLU A 177 -13.97 -3.30 12.53
C GLU A 177 -15.11 -4.13 13.16
N LYS A 178 -15.46 -5.31 12.59
CA LYS A 178 -16.56 -6.18 13.07
C LYS A 178 -16.23 -7.66 13.24
N SER A 179 -15.12 -8.17 12.68
CA SER A 179 -14.69 -9.57 12.84
C SER A 179 -13.17 -9.72 12.74
N SER A 180 -12.61 -10.72 13.42
CA SER A 180 -11.18 -11.05 13.31
C SER A 180 -11.00 -12.16 12.29
N THR A 181 -10.13 -11.93 11.30
CA THR A 181 -9.77 -12.95 10.30
C THR A 181 -8.50 -13.65 10.74
N VAL A 182 -8.52 -14.98 10.73
CA VAL A 182 -7.34 -15.80 11.03
C VAL A 182 -6.70 -16.25 9.71
N ILE A 183 -5.43 -15.93 9.56
CA ILE A 183 -4.59 -16.38 8.45
C ILE A 183 -3.56 -17.34 9.03
N ILE A 184 -3.65 -18.61 8.65
CA ILE A 184 -2.63 -19.60 9.00
C ILE A 184 -1.59 -19.63 7.87
N SER A 185 -0.35 -19.40 8.24
CA SER A 185 0.81 -19.44 7.33
C SER A 185 1.97 -20.14 8.02
N THR A 186 3.03 -20.46 7.30
CA THR A 186 4.21 -21.03 7.95
C THR A 186 4.98 -19.94 8.69
N LYS A 187 5.65 -20.30 9.79
CA LYS A 187 6.48 -19.37 10.58
C LYS A 187 7.51 -18.64 9.71
N GLU A 188 8.15 -19.36 8.79
CA GLU A 188 9.17 -18.80 7.90
C GLU A 188 8.62 -17.76 6.93
N GLU A 189 7.40 -17.94 6.43
CA GLU A 189 6.73 -16.98 5.55
C GLU A 189 6.33 -15.72 6.31
N LEU A 190 5.81 -15.87 7.53
CA LEU A 190 5.45 -14.73 8.38
C LEU A 190 6.67 -13.90 8.77
N GLU A 191 7.80 -14.55 9.06
CA GLU A 191 9.05 -13.88 9.43
C GLU A 191 9.64 -13.10 8.24
N LYS A 192 9.63 -13.69 7.04
CA LYS A 192 9.98 -12.98 5.79
C LYS A 192 9.03 -11.83 5.48
N GLU A 193 7.73 -11.99 5.70
CA GLU A 193 6.76 -10.91 5.53
C GLU A 193 7.00 -9.77 6.53
N ARG A 194 7.33 -10.08 7.78
CA ARG A 194 7.67 -9.08 8.80
C ARG A 194 8.93 -8.31 8.42
N GLU A 195 9.95 -9.00 7.95
CA GLU A 195 11.21 -8.38 7.53
C GLU A 195 11.01 -7.50 6.28
N THR A 196 10.29 -8.01 5.27
CA THR A 196 9.97 -7.23 4.07
C THR A 196 9.13 -5.99 4.39
N ASN A 197 8.12 -6.10 5.26
CA ASN A 197 7.32 -4.96 5.71
C ASN A 197 8.17 -3.94 6.49
N ARG A 198 9.09 -4.39 7.34
CA ARG A 198 10.03 -3.52 8.06
C ARG A 198 10.93 -2.75 7.10
N LEU A 199 11.51 -3.44 6.11
CA LEU A 199 12.35 -2.82 5.08
C LEU A 199 11.56 -1.83 4.21
N LEU A 200 10.31 -2.16 3.86
CA LEU A 200 9.42 -1.25 3.12
C LEU A 200 9.08 -0.01 3.94
N ALA A 201 8.75 -0.17 5.22
CA ALA A 201 8.46 0.94 6.12
C ALA A 201 9.67 1.87 6.30
N GLU A 202 10.87 1.30 6.43
CA GLU A 202 12.12 2.07 6.52
C GLU A 202 12.42 2.82 5.22
N LYS A 203 12.30 2.17 4.06
CA LYS A 203 12.43 2.83 2.75
C LYS A 203 11.42 3.96 2.58
N GLN A 204 10.17 3.77 3.01
CA GLN A 204 9.15 4.82 2.94
C GLN A 204 9.46 6.00 3.85
N LYS A 205 10.02 5.77 5.05
CA LYS A 205 10.46 6.86 5.94
C LYS A 205 11.59 7.66 5.31
N LEU A 206 12.62 6.99 4.80
CA LEU A 206 13.75 7.65 4.13
C LEU A 206 13.30 8.46 2.90
N LEU A 207 12.38 7.92 2.09
CA LEU A 207 11.82 8.64 0.94
C LEU A 207 10.99 9.86 1.35
N LYS A 208 10.27 9.79 2.48
CA LYS A 208 9.53 10.93 3.01
C LYS A 208 10.48 12.01 3.53
N GLU A 209 11.51 11.63 4.28
CA GLU A 209 12.54 12.54 4.79
C GLU A 209 13.29 13.22 3.64
N GLU A 210 13.71 12.48 2.61
CA GLU A 210 14.38 13.06 1.44
C GLU A 210 13.48 14.03 0.67
N LYS A 211 12.19 13.71 0.53
CA LYS A 211 11.20 14.61 -0.09
C LYS A 211 10.99 15.88 0.73
N MET A 212 10.97 15.78 2.05
CA MET A 212 10.86 16.94 2.94
C MET A 212 12.09 17.83 2.84
N ARG A 213 13.30 17.25 2.88
CA ARG A 213 14.55 18.00 2.73
C ARG A 213 14.64 18.72 1.38
N LYS A 214 14.28 18.05 0.27
CA LYS A 214 14.24 18.70 -1.05
C LYS A 214 13.24 19.87 -1.10
N ARG A 215 12.07 19.73 -0.47
CA ARG A 215 11.09 20.82 -0.41
C ARG A 215 11.59 22.01 0.40
N GLU A 216 12.30 21.76 1.50
CA GLU A 216 12.93 22.80 2.31
C GLU A 216 14.05 23.51 1.55
N GLU A 217 14.94 22.76 0.89
CA GLU A 217 16.01 23.31 0.04
C GLU A 217 15.45 24.16 -1.11
N ASP A 218 14.38 23.69 -1.77
CA ASP A 218 13.73 24.42 -2.86
C ASP A 218 12.97 25.67 -2.36
N ALA A 219 12.36 25.61 -1.18
CA ALA A 219 11.71 26.76 -0.55
C ALA A 219 12.74 27.83 -0.17
N GLU A 220 13.89 27.42 0.39
CA GLU A 220 14.96 28.34 0.76
C GLU A 220 15.62 28.99 -0.47
N LYS A 221 15.80 28.24 -1.58
CA LYS A 221 16.26 28.80 -2.86
C LYS A 221 15.28 29.83 -3.40
N LYS A 222 13.98 29.53 -3.43
CA LYS A 222 12.95 30.48 -3.86
C LYS A 222 12.91 31.73 -2.99
N LEU A 223 13.05 31.58 -1.67
CA LEU A 223 13.10 32.72 -0.75
C LEU A 223 14.31 33.61 -1.03
N ARG A 224 15.48 33.02 -1.34
CA ARG A 224 16.69 33.76 -1.76
C ARG A 224 16.50 34.47 -3.11
N GLU A 225 15.79 33.85 -4.05
CA GLU A 225 15.48 34.42 -5.37
C GLU A 225 14.43 35.54 -5.30
N MET A 226 13.61 35.58 -4.25
CA MET A 226 12.62 36.63 -3.96
C MET A 226 13.16 37.81 -3.13
N VAL A 227 14.44 37.80 -2.73
CA VAL A 227 15.04 38.96 -2.05
C VAL A 227 15.14 40.12 -3.04
N PRO A 228 14.77 41.37 -2.70
CA PRO A 228 14.97 42.51 -3.57
C PRO A 228 16.46 42.76 -3.88
N PRO A 229 16.84 43.14 -5.12
CA PRO A 229 18.24 43.37 -5.48
C PRO A 229 18.99 44.36 -4.56
N ASN A 230 18.30 45.39 -4.06
CA ASN A 230 18.87 46.39 -3.15
C ASN A 230 19.18 45.83 -1.75
N GLU A 231 18.57 44.70 -1.36
CA GLU A 231 18.77 44.06 -0.05
C GLU A 231 19.71 42.85 -0.10
N LEU A 232 20.13 42.45 -1.30
CA LEU A 232 20.91 41.22 -1.52
C LEU A 232 22.24 41.22 -0.74
N PHE A 233 22.96 42.35 -0.73
CA PHE A 233 24.25 42.47 -0.06
C PHE A 233 24.15 42.99 1.37
N LEU A 234 23.01 43.59 1.77
CA LEU A 234 22.80 44.13 3.12
C LEU A 234 22.79 43.03 4.19
N LYS A 235 22.45 41.79 3.82
CA LYS A 235 22.47 40.61 4.72
C LYS A 235 23.82 39.90 4.78
N GLU A 236 24.81 40.29 3.96
CA GLU A 236 26.17 39.74 3.98
C GLU A 236 27.13 40.58 4.85
N THR A 237 26.75 40.81 6.11
CA THR A 237 27.55 41.60 7.08
C THR A 237 28.90 41.00 7.42
N ASP A 238 29.09 39.70 7.15
CA ASP A 238 30.37 39.00 7.33
C ASP A 238 31.42 39.40 6.28
N LYS A 239 31.01 40.04 5.18
CA LYS A 239 31.88 40.37 4.03
C LYS A 239 32.01 41.87 3.74
N TYR A 240 31.04 42.68 4.15
CA TYR A 240 30.97 44.10 3.81
C TYR A 240 30.56 44.95 5.01
N SER A 241 31.23 46.09 5.21
CA SER A 241 31.05 46.94 6.40
C SER A 241 30.22 48.22 6.12
N LYS A 242 30.26 48.76 4.91
CA LYS A 242 29.46 49.93 4.49
C LYS A 242 28.89 49.77 3.08
N PHE A 243 27.67 50.27 2.89
CA PHE A 243 26.92 50.21 1.63
C PHE A 243 26.51 51.62 1.17
N ASP A 244 26.27 51.80 -0.13
CA ASP A 244 25.75 53.04 -0.73
C ASP A 244 24.20 53.12 -0.70
N GLU A 245 23.62 54.23 -1.19
CA GLU A 245 22.15 54.46 -1.26
C GLU A 245 21.40 53.43 -2.15
N HIS A 246 22.12 52.65 -2.95
CA HIS A 246 21.57 51.59 -3.80
C HIS A 246 21.88 50.18 -3.27
N GLY A 247 22.42 50.05 -2.04
CA GLY A 247 22.75 48.76 -1.43
C GLY A 247 24.07 48.15 -1.92
N PHE A 248 24.93 48.93 -2.57
CA PHE A 248 26.21 48.49 -3.13
C PHE A 248 27.32 48.56 -2.07
N PRO A 249 28.08 47.47 -1.84
CA PRO A 249 29.21 47.48 -0.91
C PRO A 249 30.30 48.48 -1.32
N ILE A 250 30.70 49.37 -0.39
CA ILE A 250 31.77 50.36 -0.56
C ILE A 250 33.06 49.92 0.14
N LEU A 251 32.91 49.37 1.35
CA LEU A 251 34.01 48.87 2.19
C LEU A 251 33.88 47.37 2.41
N ASP A 252 34.99 46.66 2.42
CA ASP A 252 35.05 45.27 2.86
C ASP A 252 34.90 45.13 4.39
N ALA A 253 34.84 43.90 4.89
CA ALA A 253 34.72 43.58 6.31
C ALA A 253 35.87 44.17 7.18
N GLU A 254 37.01 44.50 6.58
CA GLU A 254 38.19 45.06 7.24
C GLU A 254 38.22 46.60 7.18
N GLY A 255 37.23 47.22 6.55
CA GLY A 255 37.12 48.67 6.40
C GLY A 255 37.94 49.26 5.25
N ASN A 256 38.48 48.42 4.36
CA ASN A 256 39.23 48.86 3.19
C ASN A 256 38.30 49.08 1.98
N PRO A 257 38.63 50.05 1.09
CA PRO A 257 37.85 50.28 -0.12
C PRO A 257 37.96 49.09 -1.08
N ILE A 258 36.80 48.61 -1.54
CA ILE A 258 36.74 47.43 -2.40
C ILE A 258 37.48 47.69 -3.72
N SER A 259 38.34 46.74 -4.11
CA SER A 259 39.13 46.86 -5.34
C SER A 259 38.26 46.92 -6.61
N LYS A 260 38.72 47.64 -7.65
CA LYS A 260 38.00 47.78 -8.94
C LYS A 260 37.63 46.44 -9.60
N SER A 261 38.40 45.38 -9.37
CA SER A 261 38.13 44.03 -9.88
C SER A 261 37.02 43.32 -9.08
N ALA A 262 36.94 43.54 -7.78
CA ALA A 262 35.87 43.02 -6.91
C ALA A 262 34.55 43.76 -7.15
N LEU A 263 34.56 45.08 -7.33
CA LEU A 263 33.38 45.87 -7.71
C LEU A 263 32.74 45.36 -9.02
N LYS A 264 33.56 44.99 -10.01
CA LYS A 264 33.07 44.42 -11.28
C LYS A 264 32.43 43.03 -11.11
N LYS A 265 32.93 42.22 -10.16
CA LYS A 265 32.32 40.92 -9.82
C LYS A 265 30.99 41.09 -9.09
N ILE A 266 30.93 41.99 -8.12
CA ILE A 266 29.71 42.33 -7.35
C ILE A 266 28.63 42.85 -8.29
N LYS A 267 28.98 43.76 -9.23
CA LYS A 267 28.06 44.25 -10.26
C LYS A 267 27.47 43.12 -11.12
N LYS A 268 28.31 42.17 -11.54
CA LYS A 268 27.87 41.00 -12.34
C LYS A 268 27.02 39.99 -11.55
N ILE A 269 27.12 40.00 -10.22
CA ILE A 269 26.27 39.18 -9.33
C ILE A 269 24.90 39.87 -9.18
N LEU A 270 24.89 41.18 -8.94
CA LEU A 270 23.67 41.99 -8.86
C LEU A 270 22.87 41.91 -10.17
N GLU A 271 23.50 42.16 -11.33
CA GLU A 271 22.83 42.09 -12.64
C GLU A 271 22.19 40.72 -12.91
N ARG A 272 22.83 39.62 -12.48
CA ARG A 272 22.27 38.27 -12.63
C ARG A 272 21.10 38.02 -11.70
N HIS A 273 21.17 38.51 -10.45
CA HIS A 273 20.09 38.37 -9.48
C HIS A 273 18.90 39.27 -9.82
N THR A 274 19.12 40.49 -10.30
CA THR A 274 18.06 41.38 -10.83
C THR A 274 17.31 40.71 -11.98
N ALA A 275 18.00 40.12 -12.95
CA ALA A 275 17.36 39.40 -14.06
C ALA A 275 16.56 38.16 -13.59
N LEU A 276 17.02 37.46 -12.53
CA LEU A 276 16.31 36.34 -11.93
C LEU A 276 15.08 36.79 -11.13
N TYR A 277 15.21 37.89 -10.39
CA TYR A 277 14.14 38.53 -9.61
C TYR A 277 13.04 39.07 -10.52
N GLU A 278 13.38 39.78 -11.59
CA GLU A 278 12.41 40.26 -12.60
C GLU A 278 11.66 39.11 -13.28
N LYS A 279 12.34 37.97 -13.50
CA LYS A 279 11.73 36.77 -14.08
C LYS A 279 10.79 36.04 -13.12
N HIS A 280 11.10 35.99 -11.83
CA HIS A 280 10.31 35.28 -10.81
C HIS A 280 9.26 36.16 -10.11
N CYS A 281 9.40 37.49 -10.19
CA CYS A 281 8.49 38.47 -9.61
C CYS A 281 8.12 39.56 -10.65
N PRO A 282 7.45 39.21 -11.78
CA PRO A 282 7.06 40.15 -12.82
C PRO A 282 5.84 40.97 -12.38
N GLY A 283 6.10 42.04 -11.63
CA GLY A 283 5.07 42.95 -11.17
C GLY A 283 5.48 43.52 -9.82
N LYS A 284 5.67 44.84 -9.78
CA LYS A 284 5.89 45.60 -8.54
C LYS A 284 4.85 45.19 -7.49
N CYS A 285 5.30 44.62 -6.39
CA CYS A 285 4.67 44.93 -5.12
C CYS A 285 5.14 46.35 -4.80
N ASP A 286 4.31 47.34 -5.16
CA ASP A 286 4.32 48.63 -4.48
C ASP A 286 3.80 48.45 -3.05
#